data_AF-A0A412G499-F1
#
_entry.id   AF-A0A412G499-F1
#
_cell.length_a   1.000
_cell.length_b   1.000
_cell.length_c   1.000
_cell.angle_alpha   90.00
_cell.angle_beta   90.00
_cell.angle_gamma   90.00
#
_symmetry.space_group_name_H-M   'P 1'
#
loop_
_entity.id
_entity.type
_entity.pdbx_description
1 polymer ?
#
loop_
_entity_poly.entity_id
_entity_poly.type
_entity_poly.pdbx_seq_one_letter_code
_entity_poly.pdbx_strand_id
1 'polypeptide(L)'
;MANNYLDKNSLIYLWGKIKAALAGKSNTDHTHDYAGSSSAGGAANSATKLQTARTIDGVDFNGTSAIAHFGTCSTAAATAAKVVACTGFKLVTGARIIVKFTITNTVANPTLNVNGSGAKAIQYRGSAISAGYLAANRTLEFVYDGSAYQLVGDLDTNTTYAAFKAATASAAGSAGLVPAPAAGKQASYLRGDGAWAVPPDTNTWRGIVNNLTSDSTTDSLSAAQGKELKRLVDNAGAKLVDGFTIPSTATWTQLTADNVASLDPDYQAVDPALSYPWYTDVAYTCGADDIIEPMWPANIEGIGPYIKVTANKLRIYADSNKNGTALTAFKCKKG
;
A
#
# COMPACT_ATOMS: atom_id res chain seq x y z
N MET A 1 68.47 96.65 -47.60
CA MET A 1 67.53 95.96 -46.68
C MET A 1 67.59 96.72 -45.37
N ALA A 2 66.51 97.37 -44.95
CA ALA A 2 66.48 98.04 -43.64
C ALA A 2 66.56 96.95 -42.57
N ASN A 3 67.64 96.95 -41.79
CA ASN A 3 67.81 96.02 -40.69
C ASN A 3 66.77 96.37 -39.61
N ASN A 4 65.67 95.61 -39.57
CA ASN A 4 64.62 95.69 -38.56
C ASN A 4 65.11 95.12 -37.20
N TYR A 5 66.24 95.61 -36.70
CA TYR A 5 66.70 95.28 -35.36
C TYR A 5 66.10 96.26 -34.37
N LEU A 6 65.60 95.73 -33.26
CA LEU A 6 65.16 96.55 -32.13
C LEU A 6 66.38 97.26 -31.55
N ASP A 7 66.27 98.56 -31.31
CA ASP A 7 67.29 99.31 -30.59
C ASP A 7 67.40 98.87 -29.12
N LYS A 8 68.45 99.31 -28.44
CA LYS A 8 68.72 98.93 -27.03
C LYS A 8 67.55 99.24 -26.10
N ASN A 9 66.85 100.36 -26.33
CA ASN A 9 65.74 100.79 -25.49
C ASN A 9 64.50 99.92 -25.71
N SER A 10 64.21 99.59 -26.96
CA SER A 10 63.13 98.70 -27.36
C SER A 10 63.35 97.27 -26.87
N LEU A 11 64.62 96.82 -26.87
CA LEU A 11 64.99 95.52 -26.30
C LEU A 11 64.81 95.49 -24.77
N ILE A 12 65.19 96.56 -24.07
CA ILE A 12 64.95 96.71 -22.62
C ILE A 12 63.45 96.72 -22.32
N TYR A 13 62.66 97.46 -23.10
CA TYR A 13 61.21 97.53 -22.94
C TYR A 13 60.54 96.16 -23.15
N LEU A 14 60.88 95.48 -24.24
CA LEU A 14 60.37 94.15 -24.54
C LEU A 14 60.79 93.15 -23.44
N TRP A 15 62.03 93.24 -22.94
CA TRP A 15 62.49 92.36 -21.89
C TRP A 15 61.80 92.62 -20.53
N GLY A 16 61.50 93.89 -20.22
CA GLY A 16 60.67 94.24 -19.09
C GLY A 16 59.25 93.69 -19.20
N LYS A 17 58.63 93.77 -20.39
CA LYS A 17 57.30 93.19 -20.68
C LYS A 17 57.29 91.68 -20.55
N ILE A 18 58.30 91.00 -21.08
CA ILE A 18 58.43 89.53 -20.98
C ILE A 18 58.63 89.13 -19.51
N LYS A 19 59.55 89.75 -18.77
CA LYS A 19 59.72 89.48 -17.33
C LYS A 19 58.44 89.71 -16.54
N ALA A 20 57.71 90.79 -16.81
CA ALA A 20 56.44 91.08 -16.13
C ALA A 20 55.36 90.05 -16.47
N ALA A 21 55.32 89.58 -17.72
CA ALA A 21 54.39 88.54 -18.16
C ALA A 21 54.71 87.15 -17.56
N LEU A 22 55.99 86.86 -17.33
CA LEU A 22 56.45 85.63 -16.67
C LEU A 22 56.51 85.75 -15.14
N ALA A 23 56.46 86.94 -14.57
CA ALA A 23 56.48 87.14 -13.12
C ALA A 23 55.26 86.47 -12.47
N GLY A 24 55.51 85.57 -11.52
CA GLY A 24 54.45 84.77 -10.87
C GLY A 24 53.87 83.65 -11.74
N LYS A 25 54.37 83.45 -12.97
CA LYS A 25 54.11 82.23 -13.74
C LYS A 25 55.14 81.18 -13.32
N SER A 26 54.68 79.99 -12.92
CA SER A 26 55.57 78.92 -12.47
C SER A 26 56.38 78.36 -13.66
N ASN A 27 57.68 78.12 -13.44
CA ASN A 27 58.64 77.68 -14.44
C ASN A 27 58.71 76.14 -14.55
N THR A 28 57.60 75.43 -14.82
CA THR A 28 57.51 73.95 -14.92
C THR A 28 57.02 73.22 -13.66
N ASP A 29 56.74 73.91 -12.56
CA ASP A 29 56.10 73.30 -11.38
C ASP A 29 54.66 73.78 -11.26
N HIS A 30 53.78 73.22 -12.09
CA HIS A 30 52.42 73.05 -11.60
C HIS A 30 52.37 71.66 -10.99
N THR A 31 52.02 71.57 -9.72
CA THR A 31 51.65 70.29 -9.13
C THR A 31 50.43 69.82 -9.90
N HIS A 32 50.53 68.68 -10.59
CA HIS A 32 49.33 67.90 -10.82
C HIS A 32 48.72 67.71 -9.44
N ASP A 33 47.45 68.04 -9.29
CA ASP A 33 46.73 67.73 -8.07
C ASP A 33 46.66 66.20 -8.02
N TYR A 34 47.71 65.59 -7.45
CA TYR A 34 47.94 64.16 -7.40
C TYR A 34 46.94 63.59 -6.39
N ALA A 35 45.67 63.56 -6.79
CA ALA A 35 44.54 63.17 -5.95
C ALA A 35 44.64 63.72 -4.50
N GLY A 36 45.04 64.98 -4.36
CA GLY A 36 45.16 65.70 -3.09
C GLY A 36 46.37 65.36 -2.20
N SER A 37 47.47 64.79 -2.68
CA SER A 37 48.66 64.51 -1.84
C SER A 37 49.26 65.78 -1.20
N SER A 38 49.78 65.67 0.04
CA SER A 38 50.39 66.80 0.77
C SER A 38 51.79 67.21 0.28
N SER A 39 52.38 66.47 -0.66
CA SER A 39 53.67 66.76 -1.30
C SER A 39 53.72 66.22 -2.72
N ALA A 40 54.54 66.84 -3.57
CA ALA A 40 54.78 66.39 -4.95
C ALA A 40 55.41 64.99 -4.96
N GLY A 41 54.80 64.04 -5.66
CA GLY A 41 55.23 62.63 -5.69
C GLY A 41 54.84 61.80 -4.45
N GLY A 42 54.09 62.38 -3.50
CA GLY A 42 53.57 61.67 -2.34
C GLY A 42 52.40 60.74 -2.68
N ALA A 43 52.08 59.82 -1.75
CA ALA A 43 50.88 58.97 -1.89
C ALA A 43 49.61 59.84 -1.90
N ALA A 44 48.64 59.47 -2.74
CA ALA A 44 47.33 60.10 -2.72
C ALA A 44 46.69 60.00 -1.32
N ASN A 45 46.02 61.05 -0.85
CA ASN A 45 45.38 61.04 0.48
C ASN A 45 44.37 59.91 0.65
N SER A 46 43.69 59.52 -0.42
CA SER A 46 42.80 58.36 -0.45
C SER A 46 43.55 57.04 -0.23
N ALA A 47 44.74 56.86 -0.81
CA ALA A 47 45.58 55.68 -0.62
C ALA A 47 46.18 55.63 0.80
N THR A 48 46.49 56.78 1.40
CA THR A 48 46.95 56.86 2.80
C THR A 48 45.97 56.23 3.79
N LYS A 49 44.65 56.27 3.50
CA LYS A 49 43.63 55.63 4.34
C LYS A 49 43.78 54.11 4.43
N LEU A 50 44.34 53.46 3.41
CA LEU A 50 44.58 52.01 3.36
C LEU A 50 45.97 51.62 3.88
N GLN A 51 46.86 52.56 4.21
CA GLN A 51 48.12 52.26 4.90
C GLN A 51 47.85 51.64 6.29
N THR A 52 46.78 52.10 6.96
CA THR A 52 46.19 51.35 8.06
C THR A 52 45.23 50.32 7.46
N ALA A 53 45.54 49.03 7.59
CA ALA A 53 44.72 47.97 7.04
C ALA A 53 43.24 48.10 7.48
N ARG A 54 42.34 47.73 6.57
CA ARG A 54 40.91 47.61 6.83
C ARG A 54 40.51 46.16 6.65
N THR A 55 39.69 45.63 7.54
CA THR A 55 39.22 44.25 7.41
C THR A 55 38.09 44.16 6.40
N ILE A 56 38.20 43.24 5.44
CA ILE A 56 37.12 42.82 4.55
C ILE A 56 36.76 41.39 4.96
N ASP A 57 35.56 41.21 5.49
CA ASP A 57 35.10 39.92 6.03
C ASP A 57 36.09 39.31 7.04
N GLY A 58 36.72 40.16 7.84
CA GLY A 58 37.72 39.75 8.83
C GLY A 58 39.12 39.51 8.29
N VAL A 59 39.42 39.77 7.01
CA VAL A 59 40.79 39.68 6.47
C VAL A 59 41.35 41.07 6.21
N ASP A 60 42.52 41.37 6.77
CA ASP A 60 43.17 42.66 6.58
C ASP A 60 43.49 42.93 5.10
N PHE A 61 43.03 44.08 4.59
CA PHE A 61 43.30 44.60 3.27
C PHE A 61 43.99 45.98 3.38
N ASN A 62 45.18 46.07 2.80
CA ASN A 62 45.97 47.31 2.69
C ASN A 62 46.48 47.56 1.25
N GLY A 63 46.03 46.75 0.29
CA GLY A 63 46.45 46.84 -1.11
C GLY A 63 47.82 46.21 -1.45
N THR A 64 48.56 45.63 -0.49
CA THR A 64 49.86 45.00 -0.77
C THR A 64 49.74 43.64 -1.45
N SER A 65 48.71 42.86 -1.11
CA SER A 65 48.47 41.51 -1.64
C SER A 65 46.97 41.26 -1.81
N ALA A 66 46.62 40.24 -2.57
CA ALA A 66 45.27 39.70 -2.58
C ALA A 66 44.89 39.18 -1.17
N ILE A 67 43.61 39.32 -0.81
CA ILE A 67 43.06 38.72 0.40
C ILE A 67 42.58 37.30 0.10
N ALA A 68 42.61 36.44 1.11
CA ALA A 68 42.12 35.07 1.02
C ALA A 68 41.14 34.80 2.17
N HIS A 69 39.99 34.21 1.85
CA HIS A 69 38.98 33.74 2.81
C HIS A 69 38.89 32.22 2.83
N PHE A 70 39.93 31.52 2.40
CA PHE A 70 39.93 30.06 2.24
C PHE A 70 41.04 29.40 3.03
N GLY A 71 40.70 28.34 3.77
CA GLY A 71 41.65 27.49 4.46
C GLY A 71 41.27 26.02 4.37
N THR A 72 42.24 25.14 4.63
CA THR A 72 42.02 23.70 4.71
C THR A 72 42.16 23.24 6.16
N CYS A 73 41.20 22.46 6.64
CA CYS A 73 41.25 21.81 7.95
C CYS A 73 41.59 20.33 7.79
N SER A 74 42.73 19.93 8.35
CA SER A 74 43.19 18.53 8.43
C SER A 74 43.23 17.99 9.87
N THR A 75 42.55 18.67 10.80
CA THR A 75 42.48 18.25 12.19
C THR A 75 41.88 16.84 12.31
N ALA A 76 42.48 16.01 13.17
CA ALA A 76 42.03 14.63 13.41
C ALA A 76 40.53 14.54 13.76
N ALA A 77 39.92 13.41 13.36
CA ALA A 77 38.47 13.19 13.46
C ALA A 77 37.93 13.42 14.88
N ALA A 78 38.62 12.88 15.89
CA ALA A 78 38.24 12.89 17.29
C ALA A 78 38.62 14.16 18.08
N THR A 79 39.27 15.15 17.45
CA THR A 79 39.64 16.40 18.13
C THR A 79 38.52 17.42 18.00
N ALA A 80 37.96 17.92 19.10
CA ALA A 80 36.83 18.85 19.07
C ALA A 80 37.17 20.21 18.42
N ALA A 81 38.36 20.76 18.71
CA ALA A 81 38.82 22.02 18.14
C ALA A 81 39.43 21.83 16.76
N LYS A 82 38.69 22.22 15.73
CA LYS A 82 39.13 22.21 14.33
C LYS A 82 39.97 23.45 14.06
N VAL A 83 41.19 23.25 13.59
CA VAL A 83 42.17 24.31 13.39
C VAL A 83 42.35 24.58 11.91
N VAL A 84 42.34 25.86 11.53
CA VAL A 84 42.51 26.32 10.16
C VAL A 84 43.48 27.50 10.15
N ALA A 85 44.37 27.55 9.16
CA ALA A 85 45.19 28.72 8.88
C ALA A 85 44.61 29.47 7.67
N CYS A 86 44.55 30.79 7.76
CA CYS A 86 44.12 31.69 6.68
C CYS A 86 44.82 33.04 6.83
N THR A 87 45.84 33.31 6.02
CA THR A 87 46.69 34.51 6.15
C THR A 87 45.86 35.80 6.26
N GLY A 88 46.18 36.65 7.24
CA GLY A 88 45.51 37.95 7.44
C GLY A 88 44.14 37.89 8.11
N PHE A 89 43.58 36.69 8.38
CA PHE A 89 42.32 36.56 9.09
C PHE A 89 42.42 37.02 10.55
N LYS A 90 41.46 37.86 10.95
CA LYS A 90 41.18 38.36 12.28
C LYS A 90 39.74 38.02 12.65
N LEU A 91 39.57 37.55 13.88
CA LEU A 91 38.25 37.27 14.42
C LEU A 91 37.57 38.57 14.87
N VAL A 92 36.61 39.04 14.07
CA VAL A 92 35.73 40.17 14.37
C VAL A 92 34.30 39.76 14.05
N THR A 93 33.29 40.37 14.68
CA THR A 93 31.89 40.14 14.29
C THR A 93 31.72 40.44 12.80
N GLY A 94 31.11 39.50 12.06
CA GLY A 94 30.98 39.50 10.61
C GLY A 94 32.13 38.86 9.84
N ALA A 95 33.21 38.40 10.51
CA ALA A 95 34.31 37.71 9.83
C ALA A 95 33.84 36.44 9.12
N ARG A 96 34.24 36.24 7.85
CA ARG A 96 33.83 35.11 7.01
C ARG A 96 35.04 34.24 6.69
N ILE A 97 34.85 32.92 6.72
CA ILE A 97 35.87 31.96 6.36
C ILE A 97 35.25 30.76 5.65
N ILE A 98 35.85 30.37 4.53
CA ILE A 98 35.53 29.16 3.78
C ILE A 98 36.56 28.11 4.14
N VAL A 99 36.09 26.95 4.61
CA VAL A 99 36.96 25.87 5.08
C VAL A 99 36.66 24.60 4.31
N LYS A 100 37.69 24.04 3.69
CA LYS A 100 37.66 22.66 3.18
C LYS A 100 38.10 21.71 4.29
N PHE A 101 37.24 20.78 4.69
CA PHE A 101 37.59 19.72 5.63
C PHE A 101 38.12 18.51 4.87
N THR A 102 39.31 18.02 5.20
CA THR A 102 39.87 16.80 4.58
C THR A 102 39.57 15.54 5.37
N ILE A 103 39.12 15.69 6.61
CA ILE A 103 38.80 14.59 7.53
C ILE A 103 37.40 14.81 8.11
N THR A 104 36.58 13.75 8.12
CA THR A 104 35.26 13.78 8.74
C THR A 104 35.39 13.91 10.26
N ASN A 105 34.79 14.95 10.82
CA ASN A 105 34.67 15.11 12.27
C ASN A 105 33.76 14.03 12.88
N THR A 106 34.20 13.37 13.96
CA THR A 106 33.40 12.38 14.70
C THR A 106 32.94 12.87 16.07
N VAL A 107 33.31 14.09 16.47
CA VAL A 107 32.95 14.66 17.78
C VAL A 107 31.67 15.48 17.69
N ALA A 108 30.79 15.39 18.69
CA ALA A 108 29.65 16.30 18.80
C ALA A 108 30.10 17.71 19.23
N ASN A 109 29.38 18.76 18.82
CA ASN A 109 29.66 20.14 19.19
C ASN A 109 31.12 20.60 18.89
N PRO A 110 31.63 20.38 17.67
CA PRO A 110 32.98 20.83 17.31
C PRO A 110 33.08 22.37 17.36
N THR A 111 34.30 22.84 17.50
CA THR A 111 34.65 24.27 17.50
C THR A 111 35.59 24.57 16.33
N LEU A 112 35.61 25.82 15.86
CA LEU A 112 36.54 26.30 14.83
C LEU A 112 37.51 27.30 15.47
N ASN A 113 38.80 27.14 15.19
CA ASN A 113 39.88 28.04 15.59
C ASN A 113 40.69 28.42 14.35
N VAL A 114 40.45 29.62 13.83
CA VAL A 114 41.20 30.16 12.69
C VAL A 114 42.37 30.99 13.20
N ASN A 115 43.58 30.72 12.74
CA ASN A 115 44.82 31.44 13.12
C ASN A 115 45.07 31.55 14.63
N GLY A 116 44.58 30.60 15.44
CA GLY A 116 44.76 30.70 16.89
C GLY A 116 43.93 31.80 17.56
N SER A 117 42.88 32.32 16.92
CA SER A 117 41.94 33.31 17.49
C SER A 117 41.10 32.80 18.67
N GLY A 118 41.27 31.51 19.01
CA GLY A 118 40.54 30.82 20.06
C GLY A 118 39.45 29.93 19.47
N ALA A 119 39.21 28.78 20.09
CA ALA A 119 38.17 27.85 19.67
C ALA A 119 36.78 28.45 19.94
N LYS A 120 36.00 28.67 18.87
CA LYS A 120 34.62 29.16 18.96
C LYS A 120 33.65 28.08 18.50
N ALA A 121 32.48 28.01 19.13
CA ALA A 121 31.44 27.05 18.76
C ALA A 121 31.05 27.21 17.28
N ILE A 122 30.68 26.10 16.64
CA ILE A 122 30.09 26.10 15.30
C ILE A 122 28.61 25.78 15.43
N GLN A 123 27.77 26.64 14.87
CA GLN A 123 26.33 26.53 14.93
C GLN A 123 25.71 26.47 13.53
N TYR A 124 24.57 25.79 13.44
CA TYR A 124 23.69 25.77 12.30
C TYR A 124 22.26 25.96 12.81
N ARG A 125 21.53 26.95 12.26
CA ARG A 125 20.18 27.33 12.71
C ARG A 125 20.09 27.57 14.23
N GLY A 126 21.12 28.18 14.81
CA GLY A 126 21.19 28.53 16.23
C GLY A 126 21.41 27.35 17.20
N SER A 127 21.82 26.18 16.68
CA SER A 127 22.18 25.02 17.50
C SER A 127 23.58 24.52 17.15
N ALA A 128 24.27 23.94 18.14
CA ALA A 128 25.56 23.29 17.90
C ALA A 128 25.44 22.18 16.86
N ILE A 129 26.41 22.07 15.96
CA ILE A 129 26.39 21.04 14.92
C ILE A 129 26.77 19.66 15.47
N SER A 130 26.20 18.62 14.87
CA SER A 130 26.45 17.23 15.25
C SER A 130 27.75 16.67 14.66
N ALA A 131 28.18 15.53 15.20
CA ALA A 131 29.22 14.71 14.58
C ALA A 131 28.85 14.37 13.13
N GLY A 132 29.85 14.27 12.25
CA GLY A 132 29.66 13.96 10.83
C GLY A 132 29.32 15.16 9.93
N TYR A 133 28.83 16.29 10.47
CA TYR A 133 28.41 17.43 9.64
C TYR A 133 29.59 18.13 8.95
N LEU A 134 30.76 18.15 9.59
CA LEU A 134 32.02 18.54 8.97
C LEU A 134 32.66 17.33 8.29
N ALA A 135 32.04 16.84 7.22
CA ALA A 135 32.49 15.66 6.49
C ALA A 135 33.72 15.93 5.62
N ALA A 136 34.53 14.90 5.40
CA ALA A 136 35.67 14.98 4.49
C ALA A 136 35.24 15.42 3.08
N ASN A 137 36.09 16.22 2.45
CA ASN A 137 35.89 16.84 1.14
C ASN A 137 34.74 17.84 1.02
N ARG A 138 34.09 18.21 2.13
CA ARG A 138 33.15 19.34 2.16
C ARG A 138 33.89 20.65 2.27
N THR A 139 33.42 21.64 1.51
CA THR A 139 33.80 23.05 1.64
C THR A 139 32.60 23.78 2.21
N LEU A 140 32.77 24.41 3.37
CA LEU A 140 31.71 25.07 4.12
C LEU A 140 32.11 26.51 4.42
N GLU A 141 31.15 27.42 4.36
CA GLU A 141 31.34 28.82 4.73
C GLU A 141 30.83 29.06 6.15
N PHE A 142 31.56 29.87 6.92
CA PHE A 142 31.23 30.27 8.27
C PHE A 142 31.29 31.78 8.44
N VAL A 143 30.33 32.36 9.15
CA VAL A 143 30.31 33.78 9.53
C VAL A 143 30.35 33.87 11.06
N TYR A 144 31.28 34.63 11.63
CA TYR A 144 31.34 34.85 13.07
C TYR A 144 30.32 35.90 13.51
N ASP A 145 29.44 35.58 14.45
CA ASP A 145 28.39 36.51 14.92
C ASP A 145 28.81 37.35 16.15
N GLY A 146 30.03 37.19 16.64
CA GLY A 146 30.52 37.78 17.89
C GLY A 146 30.60 36.80 19.06
N SER A 147 30.02 35.60 18.93
CA SER A 147 30.07 34.53 19.93
C SER A 147 30.49 33.19 19.30
N ALA A 148 29.85 32.80 18.20
CA ALA A 148 30.04 31.54 17.50
C ALA A 148 30.17 31.73 15.98
N TYR A 149 30.68 30.70 15.31
CA TYR A 149 30.64 30.61 13.86
C TYR A 149 29.29 30.05 13.41
N GLN A 150 28.56 30.82 12.63
CA GLN A 150 27.33 30.41 11.97
C GLN A 150 27.68 29.79 10.62
N LEU A 151 27.33 28.52 10.43
CA LEU A 151 27.46 27.85 9.13
C LEU A 151 26.45 28.46 8.15
N VAL A 152 26.94 28.84 6.97
CA VAL A 152 26.16 29.46 5.90
C VAL A 152 25.70 28.40 4.89
N GLY A 153 24.45 28.54 4.43
CA GLY A 153 23.79 27.60 3.53
C GLY A 153 23.14 26.45 4.30
N ASP A 154 22.60 25.48 3.55
CA ASP A 154 21.97 24.31 4.15
C ASP A 154 22.96 23.14 4.26
N LEU A 155 22.93 22.47 5.40
CA LEU A 155 23.50 21.14 5.53
C LEU A 155 22.49 20.14 4.97
N ASP A 156 22.94 19.23 4.09
CA ASP A 156 22.13 18.07 3.73
C ASP A 156 22.05 17.14 4.95
N THR A 157 21.09 17.45 5.82
CA THR A 157 20.73 16.67 7.00
C THR A 157 19.53 15.80 6.71
N ASN A 158 19.27 15.44 5.44
CA ASN A 158 18.04 14.75 5.04
C ASN A 158 17.94 13.35 5.66
N THR A 159 17.34 13.33 6.85
CA THR A 159 16.80 12.15 7.53
C THR A 159 15.28 12.22 7.55
N THR A 160 14.67 12.95 6.59
CA THR A 160 13.24 13.34 6.59
C THR A 160 12.29 12.14 6.76
N TYR A 161 12.78 10.92 6.50
CA TYR A 161 12.02 9.72 6.68
C TYR A 161 12.70 8.79 7.70
N ALA A 162 12.10 8.69 8.88
CA ALA A 162 12.36 7.58 9.79
C ALA A 162 11.80 6.29 9.19
N ALA A 163 12.33 5.13 9.63
CA ALA A 163 11.69 3.87 9.32
C ALA A 163 10.25 3.87 9.85
N PHE A 164 9.35 3.22 9.11
CA PHE A 164 8.00 2.93 9.56
C PHE A 164 8.01 2.34 11.00
N LYS A 165 6.97 2.59 11.78
CA LYS A 165 6.86 1.98 13.12
C LYS A 165 5.66 1.06 13.14
N ALA A 166 5.89 -0.20 13.50
CA ALA A 166 4.85 -1.19 13.67
C ALA A 166 3.80 -0.73 14.69
N ALA A 167 2.53 -1.03 14.41
CA ALA A 167 1.48 -0.91 15.40
C ALA A 167 1.60 -2.01 16.46
N THR A 168 1.18 -1.72 17.68
CA THR A 168 0.99 -2.72 18.73
C THR A 168 -0.49 -2.81 19.10
N ALA A 169 -0.87 -3.77 19.95
CA ALA A 169 -2.25 -3.88 20.43
C ALA A 169 -2.75 -2.61 21.15
N SER A 170 -1.84 -1.78 21.66
CA SER A 170 -2.17 -0.59 22.47
C SER A 170 -1.63 0.72 21.91
N ALA A 171 -0.99 0.72 20.73
CA ALA A 171 -0.44 1.93 20.14
C ALA A 171 -0.48 1.88 18.61
N ALA A 172 -0.84 3.02 18.01
CA ALA A 172 -0.77 3.18 16.56
C ALA A 172 0.69 3.08 16.07
N GLY A 173 0.85 2.54 14.86
CA GLY A 173 2.10 2.65 14.12
C GLY A 173 2.35 4.09 13.65
N SER A 174 3.49 4.31 13.00
CA SER A 174 3.84 5.62 12.41
C SER A 174 4.21 5.46 10.95
N ALA A 175 3.85 6.46 10.14
CA ALA A 175 4.31 6.55 8.76
C ALA A 175 5.84 6.65 8.69
N GLY A 176 6.44 6.16 7.60
CA GLY A 176 7.89 6.19 7.42
C GLY A 176 8.35 5.36 6.22
N LEU A 177 9.67 5.20 6.08
CA LEU A 177 10.28 4.30 5.10
C LEU A 177 9.92 2.86 5.40
N VAL A 178 9.43 2.14 4.39
CA VAL A 178 9.15 0.70 4.51
C VAL A 178 10.45 -0.10 4.46
N PRO A 179 10.64 -1.17 5.26
CA PRO A 179 11.80 -2.02 5.15
C PRO A 179 11.81 -2.69 3.80
N ALA A 180 12.98 -2.69 3.17
CA ALA A 180 13.17 -3.42 1.94
C ALA A 180 12.87 -4.91 2.18
N PRO A 181 12.10 -5.57 1.30
CA PRO A 181 11.94 -7.01 1.37
C PRO A 181 13.29 -7.68 1.16
N ALA A 182 13.58 -8.71 1.95
CA ALA A 182 14.76 -9.55 1.71
C ALA A 182 14.67 -10.20 0.32
N ALA A 183 15.82 -10.54 -0.28
CA ALA A 183 15.86 -11.26 -1.54
C ALA A 183 14.99 -12.53 -1.48
N GLY A 184 14.19 -12.79 -2.52
CA GLY A 184 13.27 -13.93 -2.59
C GLY A 184 11.88 -13.70 -1.98
N LYS A 185 11.56 -12.49 -1.48
CA LYS A 185 10.25 -12.14 -0.90
C LYS A 185 9.30 -11.43 -1.88
N GLN A 186 9.49 -11.56 -3.19
CA GLN A 186 8.67 -10.84 -4.21
C GLN A 186 7.16 -11.10 -4.13
N ALA A 187 6.72 -12.23 -3.57
CA ALA A 187 5.30 -12.55 -3.39
C ALA A 187 4.77 -12.24 -1.98
N SER A 188 5.57 -11.58 -1.13
CA SER A 188 5.17 -11.22 0.23
C SER A 188 4.50 -9.84 0.27
N TYR A 189 3.71 -9.60 1.31
CA TYR A 189 3.16 -8.29 1.65
C TYR A 189 3.67 -7.84 3.02
N LEU A 190 3.74 -6.53 3.23
CA LEU A 190 4.15 -5.95 4.51
C LEU A 190 2.95 -5.84 5.44
N ARG A 191 3.03 -6.45 6.62
CA ARG A 191 1.98 -6.39 7.64
C ARG A 191 2.12 -5.15 8.52
N GLY A 192 1.05 -4.81 9.23
CA GLY A 192 1.02 -3.68 10.19
C GLY A 192 1.93 -3.86 11.42
N ASP A 193 2.39 -5.09 11.67
CA ASP A 193 3.41 -5.40 12.70
C ASP A 193 4.85 -5.16 12.20
N GLY A 194 5.01 -4.70 10.96
CA GLY A 194 6.31 -4.43 10.34
C GLY A 194 7.03 -5.64 9.76
N ALA A 195 6.38 -6.81 9.69
CA ALA A 195 6.98 -8.00 9.09
C ALA A 195 6.48 -8.24 7.67
N TRP A 196 7.38 -8.67 6.78
CA TRP A 196 7.01 -9.22 5.47
C TRP A 196 6.46 -10.64 5.62
N ALA A 197 5.25 -10.88 5.14
CA ALA A 197 4.56 -12.18 5.22
C ALA A 197 4.13 -12.67 3.84
N VAL A 198 4.13 -13.99 3.64
CA VAL A 198 3.53 -14.61 2.45
C VAL A 198 2.03 -14.77 2.71
N PRO A 199 1.15 -14.41 1.76
CA PRO A 199 -0.27 -14.70 1.88
C PRO A 199 -0.48 -16.19 2.15
N PRO A 200 -1.32 -16.58 3.12
CA PRO A 200 -1.61 -17.98 3.36
C PRO A 200 -2.32 -18.56 2.13
N ASP A 201 -1.91 -19.75 1.71
CA ASP A 201 -2.62 -20.50 0.67
C ASP A 201 -3.87 -21.15 1.29
N THR A 202 -4.87 -20.33 1.58
CA THR A 202 -6.21 -20.79 1.99
C THR A 202 -7.08 -20.97 0.76
N ASN A 203 -6.62 -21.78 -0.19
CA ASN A 203 -7.47 -22.28 -1.26
C ASN A 203 -8.60 -23.13 -0.64
N THR A 204 -9.69 -22.45 -0.27
CA THR A 204 -10.93 -23.05 0.23
C THR A 204 -11.73 -23.74 -0.86
N TRP A 205 -11.23 -23.72 -2.10
CA TRP A 205 -11.79 -24.44 -3.22
C TRP A 205 -11.68 -25.95 -2.99
N ARG A 206 -12.83 -26.57 -2.73
CA ARG A 206 -12.98 -28.03 -2.70
C ARG A 206 -13.13 -28.51 -4.16
N GLY A 207 -12.53 -29.63 -4.51
CA GLY A 207 -12.71 -30.22 -5.85
C GLY A 207 -14.19 -30.51 -6.12
N ILE A 208 -14.58 -30.55 -7.39
CA ILE A 208 -15.95 -30.94 -7.78
C ILE A 208 -15.89 -32.38 -8.29
N VAL A 209 -16.54 -33.31 -7.57
CA VAL A 209 -16.61 -34.72 -7.96
C VAL A 209 -17.86 -34.98 -8.81
N ASN A 210 -17.66 -35.52 -10.01
CA ASN A 210 -18.74 -35.90 -10.93
C ASN A 210 -19.02 -37.41 -10.90
N ASN A 211 -18.90 -38.02 -9.72
CA ASN A 211 -19.17 -39.43 -9.49
C ASN A 211 -19.82 -39.64 -8.10
N LEU A 212 -20.94 -40.36 -8.02
CA LEU A 212 -21.64 -40.65 -6.77
C LEU A 212 -20.94 -41.71 -5.90
N THR A 213 -19.99 -42.46 -6.46
CA THR A 213 -19.25 -43.50 -5.73
C THR A 213 -17.88 -43.04 -5.25
N SER A 214 -17.60 -41.74 -5.31
CA SER A 214 -16.34 -41.21 -4.77
C SER A 214 -16.28 -41.40 -3.26
N ASP A 215 -15.10 -41.79 -2.77
CA ASP A 215 -14.73 -41.87 -1.36
C ASP A 215 -14.13 -40.56 -0.83
N SER A 216 -14.06 -39.51 -1.66
CA SER A 216 -13.54 -38.20 -1.27
C SER A 216 -14.40 -37.60 -0.15
N THR A 217 -13.75 -37.29 0.97
CA THR A 217 -14.39 -36.67 2.14
C THR A 217 -14.30 -35.14 2.11
N THR A 218 -13.57 -34.58 1.14
CA THR A 218 -13.26 -33.15 1.07
C THR A 218 -13.85 -32.45 -0.14
N ASP A 219 -14.21 -33.19 -1.19
CA ASP A 219 -14.74 -32.63 -2.43
C ASP A 219 -16.26 -32.47 -2.40
N SER A 220 -16.77 -31.56 -3.22
CA SER A 220 -18.19 -31.29 -3.36
C SER A 220 -18.79 -32.08 -4.52
N LEU A 221 -19.97 -32.68 -4.33
CA LEU A 221 -20.70 -33.32 -5.42
C LEU A 221 -21.07 -32.31 -6.51
N SER A 222 -20.88 -32.71 -7.77
CA SER A 222 -21.32 -31.91 -8.91
C SER A 222 -22.86 -31.76 -8.88
N ALA A 223 -23.36 -30.66 -9.43
CA ALA A 223 -24.80 -30.45 -9.55
C ALA A 223 -25.49 -31.57 -10.37
N ALA A 224 -24.78 -32.20 -11.31
CA ALA A 224 -25.29 -33.33 -12.08
C ALA A 224 -25.49 -34.57 -11.19
N GLN A 225 -24.50 -34.90 -10.36
CA GLN A 225 -24.61 -36.02 -9.42
C GLN A 225 -25.61 -35.74 -8.30
N GLY A 226 -25.74 -34.48 -7.85
CA GLY A 226 -26.79 -34.09 -6.91
C GLY A 226 -28.20 -34.35 -7.46
N LYS A 227 -28.44 -34.06 -8.75
CA LYS A 227 -29.70 -34.39 -9.42
C LYS A 227 -29.93 -35.90 -9.53
N GLU A 228 -28.88 -36.66 -9.85
CA GLU A 228 -28.96 -38.12 -9.95
C GLU A 228 -29.22 -38.78 -8.60
N LEU A 229 -28.56 -38.32 -7.53
CA LEU A 229 -28.84 -38.78 -6.17
C LEU A 229 -30.29 -38.51 -5.80
N LYS A 230 -30.81 -37.30 -6.11
CA LYS A 230 -32.23 -36.99 -5.89
C LYS A 230 -33.14 -37.98 -6.61
N ARG A 231 -32.87 -38.26 -7.89
CA ARG A 231 -33.64 -39.24 -8.69
C ARG A 231 -33.61 -40.63 -8.06
N LEU A 232 -32.44 -41.09 -7.61
CA LEU A 232 -32.28 -42.40 -6.96
C LEU A 232 -33.05 -42.47 -5.63
N VAL A 233 -32.99 -41.41 -4.82
CA VAL A 233 -33.72 -41.30 -3.54
C VAL A 233 -35.23 -41.28 -3.76
N ASP A 234 -35.72 -40.48 -4.71
CA ASP A 234 -37.15 -40.42 -5.06
C ASP A 234 -37.66 -41.79 -5.52
N ASN A 235 -36.89 -42.49 -6.37
CA ASN A 235 -37.23 -43.83 -6.85
C ASN A 235 -37.15 -44.91 -5.75
N ALA A 236 -36.26 -44.77 -4.78
CA ALA A 236 -36.21 -45.67 -3.62
C ALA A 236 -37.46 -45.54 -2.74
N GLY A 237 -38.10 -44.37 -2.71
CA GLY A 237 -39.37 -44.11 -2.01
C GLY A 237 -40.61 -44.65 -2.71
N ALA A 238 -40.58 -44.85 -4.03
CA ALA A 238 -41.69 -45.32 -4.86
C ALA A 238 -41.83 -46.87 -4.90
N LYS A 239 -41.49 -47.56 -3.81
CA LYS A 239 -41.52 -49.03 -3.72
C LYS A 239 -42.97 -49.53 -3.77
N LEU A 240 -43.37 -50.18 -4.87
CA LEU A 240 -44.61 -50.98 -4.93
C LEU A 240 -44.53 -52.02 -3.81
N VAL A 241 -45.44 -51.99 -2.85
CA VAL A 241 -45.50 -52.99 -1.78
C VAL A 241 -46.17 -54.24 -2.34
N ASP A 242 -45.68 -55.42 -1.93
CA ASP A 242 -46.19 -56.71 -2.39
C ASP A 242 -47.72 -56.79 -2.28
N GLY A 243 -48.34 -57.38 -3.31
CA GLY A 243 -49.79 -57.43 -3.41
C GLY A 243 -50.44 -58.21 -2.28
N PHE A 244 -51.67 -57.87 -1.92
CA PHE A 244 -52.41 -58.66 -0.95
C PHE A 244 -53.05 -59.88 -1.62
N THR A 245 -53.12 -60.98 -0.87
CA THR A 245 -53.70 -62.25 -1.33
C THR A 245 -55.12 -62.40 -0.79
N ILE A 246 -56.08 -62.67 -1.68
CA ILE A 246 -57.38 -63.23 -1.32
C ILE A 246 -57.11 -64.68 -0.91
N PRO A 247 -57.28 -65.06 0.36
CA PRO A 247 -56.93 -66.39 0.82
C PRO A 247 -57.87 -67.42 0.19
N SER A 248 -57.39 -68.66 -0.01
CA SER A 248 -58.24 -69.76 -0.50
C SER A 248 -59.41 -70.09 0.44
N THR A 249 -59.34 -69.65 1.69
CA THR A 249 -60.40 -69.73 2.71
C THR A 249 -61.43 -68.61 2.61
N ALA A 250 -61.24 -67.61 1.73
CA ALA A 250 -62.22 -66.56 1.51
C ALA A 250 -63.54 -67.18 1.04
N THR A 251 -64.62 -66.78 1.71
CA THR A 251 -65.97 -67.22 1.33
C THR A 251 -66.54 -66.23 0.35
N TRP A 252 -66.92 -66.71 -0.83
CA TRP A 252 -67.59 -65.94 -1.86
C TRP A 252 -69.10 -66.09 -1.72
N THR A 253 -69.80 -64.98 -1.61
CA THR A 253 -71.26 -64.91 -1.50
C THR A 253 -71.85 -64.50 -2.84
N GLN A 254 -72.87 -65.24 -3.30
CA GLN A 254 -73.53 -64.97 -4.56
C GLN A 254 -74.60 -63.88 -4.41
N LEU A 255 -74.55 -62.91 -5.32
CA LEU A 255 -75.58 -61.90 -5.51
C LEU A 255 -76.53 -62.36 -6.63
N THR A 256 -77.82 -62.17 -6.39
CA THR A 256 -78.89 -62.37 -7.35
C THR A 256 -79.74 -61.10 -7.40
N ALA A 257 -80.57 -60.97 -8.44
CA ALA A 257 -81.50 -59.85 -8.55
C ALA A 257 -82.40 -59.71 -7.31
N ASP A 258 -82.74 -60.82 -6.65
CA ASP A 258 -83.62 -60.85 -5.48
C ASP A 258 -82.91 -60.47 -4.17
N ASN A 259 -81.61 -60.75 -4.03
CA ASN A 259 -80.90 -60.60 -2.76
C ASN A 259 -79.94 -59.39 -2.71
N VAL A 260 -79.57 -58.82 -3.87
CA VAL A 260 -78.49 -57.82 -3.96
C VAL A 260 -78.75 -56.60 -3.08
N ALA A 261 -79.98 -56.10 -3.05
CA ALA A 261 -80.34 -54.93 -2.23
C ALA A 261 -80.20 -55.19 -0.72
N SER A 262 -80.25 -56.45 -0.27
CA SER A 262 -80.13 -56.82 1.14
C SER A 262 -78.70 -57.20 1.56
N LEU A 263 -77.94 -57.84 0.66
CA LEU A 263 -76.60 -58.35 0.96
C LEU A 263 -75.49 -57.35 0.62
N ASP A 264 -75.69 -56.55 -0.44
CA ASP A 264 -74.75 -55.53 -0.88
C ASP A 264 -75.46 -54.34 -1.57
N PRO A 265 -76.05 -53.42 -0.78
CA PRO A 265 -76.85 -52.31 -1.30
C PRO A 265 -76.13 -51.42 -2.32
N ASP A 266 -74.80 -51.33 -2.22
CA ASP A 266 -73.97 -50.44 -3.05
C ASP A 266 -73.54 -51.09 -4.37
N TYR A 267 -73.77 -52.40 -4.56
CA TYR A 267 -73.32 -53.13 -5.74
C TYR A 267 -73.86 -52.55 -7.06
N GLN A 268 -75.11 -52.08 -7.06
CA GLN A 268 -75.75 -51.53 -8.26
C GLN A 268 -75.07 -50.26 -8.80
N ALA A 269 -74.34 -49.53 -7.95
CA ALA A 269 -73.55 -48.38 -8.38
C ALA A 269 -72.23 -48.80 -9.07
N VAL A 270 -71.79 -50.04 -8.85
CA VAL A 270 -70.51 -50.57 -9.29
C VAL A 270 -70.68 -51.42 -10.56
N ASP A 271 -71.67 -52.32 -10.58
CA ASP A 271 -71.99 -53.18 -11.73
C ASP A 271 -73.52 -53.44 -11.80
N PRO A 272 -74.29 -52.51 -12.39
CA PRO A 272 -75.75 -52.62 -12.47
C PRO A 272 -76.23 -53.83 -13.28
N ALA A 273 -75.34 -54.46 -14.08
CA ALA A 273 -75.67 -55.60 -14.92
C ALA A 273 -75.45 -56.96 -14.24
N LEU A 274 -74.96 -57.01 -12.99
CA LEU A 274 -74.60 -58.26 -12.29
C LEU A 274 -73.62 -59.12 -13.11
N SER A 275 -72.69 -58.48 -13.80
CA SER A 275 -71.61 -59.14 -14.56
C SER A 275 -70.63 -59.86 -13.64
N TYR A 276 -70.48 -59.39 -12.39
CA TYR A 276 -69.65 -59.98 -11.34
C TYR A 276 -70.47 -60.39 -10.11
N PRO A 277 -71.35 -61.41 -10.20
CA PRO A 277 -72.38 -61.69 -9.19
C PRO A 277 -71.87 -62.44 -7.96
N TRP A 278 -70.58 -62.41 -7.67
CA TRP A 278 -69.99 -62.98 -6.46
C TRP A 278 -69.16 -61.92 -5.76
N TYR A 279 -69.21 -61.85 -4.44
CA TYR A 279 -68.34 -60.96 -3.67
C TYR A 279 -67.69 -61.66 -2.49
N THR A 280 -66.55 -61.12 -2.07
CA THR A 280 -65.91 -61.46 -0.80
C THR A 280 -65.27 -60.23 -0.20
N ASP A 281 -65.13 -60.22 1.12
CA ASP A 281 -64.42 -59.15 1.81
C ASP A 281 -63.04 -59.62 2.28
N VAL A 282 -62.02 -58.86 1.95
CA VAL A 282 -60.63 -59.15 2.33
C VAL A 282 -60.00 -58.01 3.10
N ALA A 283 -59.13 -58.37 4.03
CA ALA A 283 -58.28 -57.40 4.70
C ALA A 283 -57.21 -56.89 3.72
N TYR A 284 -56.96 -55.59 3.72
CA TYR A 284 -55.87 -54.97 2.96
C TYR A 284 -55.08 -54.03 3.87
N THR A 285 -53.81 -53.80 3.53
CA THR A 285 -52.84 -53.08 4.38
C THR A 285 -52.32 -51.79 3.76
N CYS A 286 -52.89 -51.32 2.63
CA CYS A 286 -52.49 -50.05 2.05
C CYS A 286 -52.94 -48.89 2.97
N GLY A 287 -52.13 -47.85 3.08
CA GLY A 287 -52.46 -46.62 3.81
C GLY A 287 -53.68 -45.90 3.21
N ALA A 288 -54.24 -44.96 3.96
CA ALA A 288 -55.42 -44.20 3.52
C ALA A 288 -55.18 -43.42 2.21
N ASP A 289 -53.95 -42.92 2.04
CA ASP A 289 -53.51 -42.13 0.89
C ASP A 289 -52.90 -42.99 -0.23
N ASP A 290 -52.75 -44.31 -0.02
CA ASP A 290 -52.18 -45.20 -1.01
C ASP A 290 -53.18 -45.54 -2.11
N ILE A 291 -52.67 -45.65 -3.33
CA ILE A 291 -53.42 -46.05 -4.52
C ILE A 291 -53.37 -47.58 -4.63
N ILE A 292 -54.53 -48.21 -4.77
CA ILE A 292 -54.66 -49.65 -4.98
C ILE A 292 -54.71 -49.93 -6.48
N GLU A 293 -53.61 -50.45 -7.02
CA GLU A 293 -53.48 -50.77 -8.44
C GLU A 293 -53.75 -52.27 -8.66
N PRO A 294 -54.67 -52.66 -9.56
CA PRO A 294 -54.86 -54.07 -9.90
C PRO A 294 -53.59 -54.67 -10.53
N MET A 295 -53.27 -55.91 -10.17
CA MET A 295 -52.07 -56.60 -10.65
C MET A 295 -52.22 -57.21 -12.04
N TRP A 296 -53.44 -57.32 -12.55
CA TRP A 296 -53.70 -58.08 -13.77
C TRP A 296 -53.88 -57.18 -14.99
N PRO A 297 -53.09 -57.38 -16.06
CA PRO A 297 -53.46 -56.90 -17.38
C PRO A 297 -54.72 -57.63 -17.86
N ALA A 298 -55.53 -56.94 -18.65
CA ALA A 298 -56.84 -57.35 -19.16
C ALA A 298 -57.08 -58.88 -19.29
N ASN A 299 -58.17 -59.34 -18.65
CA ASN A 299 -59.01 -60.49 -19.01
C ASN A 299 -58.58 -61.93 -18.68
N ILE A 300 -57.86 -62.22 -17.58
CA ILE A 300 -57.48 -63.63 -17.28
C ILE A 300 -58.00 -64.24 -15.96
N GLU A 301 -58.57 -63.51 -14.98
CA GLU A 301 -58.99 -64.16 -13.71
C GLU A 301 -60.42 -63.90 -13.21
N GLY A 302 -61.27 -63.23 -13.98
CA GLY A 302 -62.70 -63.10 -13.63
C GLY A 302 -62.98 -62.32 -12.33
N ILE A 303 -61.99 -61.57 -11.84
CA ILE A 303 -62.13 -60.62 -10.73
C ILE A 303 -62.54 -59.26 -11.31
N GLY A 304 -63.60 -58.70 -10.75
CA GLY A 304 -64.22 -57.45 -11.18
C GLY A 304 -63.78 -56.25 -10.33
N PRO A 305 -64.62 -55.21 -10.28
CA PRO A 305 -64.37 -54.03 -9.47
C PRO A 305 -64.18 -54.34 -7.97
N TYR A 306 -63.70 -53.35 -7.23
CA TYR A 306 -63.62 -53.40 -5.78
C TYR A 306 -64.15 -52.10 -5.18
N ILE A 307 -64.59 -52.16 -3.92
CA ILE A 307 -64.92 -50.97 -3.13
C ILE A 307 -64.24 -51.03 -1.76
N LYS A 308 -63.93 -49.84 -1.20
CA LYS A 308 -63.45 -49.71 0.17
C LYS A 308 -64.65 -49.75 1.12
N VAL A 309 -64.80 -50.86 1.84
CA VAL A 309 -65.88 -51.01 2.86
C VAL A 309 -65.47 -50.32 4.16
N THR A 310 -64.20 -50.45 4.54
CA THR A 310 -63.58 -49.74 5.68
C THR A 310 -62.12 -49.44 5.38
N ALA A 311 -61.44 -48.71 6.28
CA ALA A 311 -60.02 -48.37 6.14
C ALA A 311 -59.09 -49.58 5.92
N ASN A 312 -59.47 -50.79 6.35
CA ASN A 312 -58.65 -52.00 6.26
C ASN A 312 -59.38 -53.16 5.56
N LYS A 313 -60.54 -52.92 4.92
CA LYS A 313 -61.34 -53.98 4.29
C LYS A 313 -61.80 -53.56 2.89
N LEU A 314 -61.46 -54.36 1.90
CA LEU A 314 -61.99 -54.25 0.54
C LEU A 314 -63.07 -55.30 0.33
N ARG A 315 -64.13 -54.92 -0.36
CA ARG A 315 -65.05 -55.85 -1.01
C ARG A 315 -64.63 -56.00 -2.46
N ILE A 316 -64.46 -57.24 -2.89
CA ILE A 316 -64.00 -57.60 -4.23
C ILE A 316 -65.08 -58.41 -4.90
N TYR A 317 -65.38 -58.07 -6.15
CA TYR A 317 -66.38 -58.76 -6.97
C TYR A 317 -65.74 -59.75 -7.93
N ALA A 318 -66.46 -60.80 -8.31
CA ALA A 318 -66.02 -61.82 -9.26
C ALA A 318 -67.18 -62.35 -10.12
N ASP A 319 -66.85 -62.80 -11.33
CA ASP A 319 -67.78 -63.31 -12.35
C ASP A 319 -68.34 -64.70 -12.00
N SER A 320 -67.66 -65.40 -11.10
CA SER A 320 -67.93 -66.78 -10.71
C SER A 320 -67.35 -67.03 -9.32
N ASN A 321 -67.89 -68.06 -8.64
CA ASN A 321 -67.42 -68.49 -7.33
C ASN A 321 -65.92 -68.86 -7.36
N LYS A 322 -65.10 -68.25 -6.49
CA LYS A 322 -63.67 -68.52 -6.35
C LYS A 322 -63.29 -69.25 -5.05
N ASN A 323 -64.25 -69.86 -4.34
CA ASN A 323 -63.99 -70.65 -3.12
C ASN A 323 -62.88 -71.68 -3.36
N GLY A 324 -61.96 -71.80 -2.40
CA GLY A 324 -60.84 -72.75 -2.47
C GLY A 324 -59.65 -72.28 -3.30
N THR A 325 -59.71 -71.11 -3.94
CA THR A 325 -58.61 -70.56 -4.77
C THR A 325 -57.96 -69.36 -4.08
N ALA A 326 -56.64 -69.38 -3.93
CA ALA A 326 -55.90 -68.20 -3.48
C ALA A 326 -55.53 -67.32 -4.67
N LEU A 327 -55.84 -66.01 -4.61
CA LEU A 327 -55.66 -65.07 -5.73
C LEU A 327 -54.87 -63.85 -5.26
N THR A 328 -53.86 -63.42 -6.03
CA THR A 328 -53.08 -62.21 -5.72
C THR A 328 -53.43 -61.12 -6.72
N ALA A 329 -54.06 -60.06 -6.21
CA ALA A 329 -55.00 -59.30 -7.02
C ALA A 329 -54.66 -57.83 -7.20
N PHE A 330 -54.04 -57.23 -6.19
CA PHE A 330 -53.83 -55.79 -6.14
C PHE A 330 -52.53 -55.48 -5.40
N LYS A 331 -51.85 -54.41 -5.81
CA LYS A 331 -50.68 -53.83 -5.12
C LYS A 331 -51.04 -52.49 -4.50
N CYS A 332 -50.33 -52.16 -3.43
CA CYS A 332 -50.34 -50.81 -2.87
C CYS A 332 -49.22 -50.01 -3.54
N LYS A 333 -49.59 -48.86 -4.11
CA LYS A 333 -48.65 -47.82 -4.51
C LYS A 333 -48.77 -46.69 -3.52
N LYS A 334 -47.65 -46.33 -2.91
CA LYS A 334 -47.61 -45.22 -1.97
C LYS A 334 -48.01 -43.92 -2.68
N GLY A 335 -49.07 -43.28 -2.20
CA GLY A 335 -49.55 -41.99 -2.68
C GLY A 335 -48.72 -40.82 -2.18
#